data_AF-A0A1Q2ZVQ7-F1
#
_entry.id   AF-A0A1Q2ZVQ7-F1
#
_cell.length_a   1.000
_cell.length_b   1.000
_cell.length_c   1.000
_cell.angle_alpha   90.00
_cell.angle_beta   90.00
_cell.angle_gamma   90.00
#
_symmetry.space_group_name_H-M   'P 1'
#
loop_
_entity.id
_entity.type
_entity.pdbx_description
1 polymer ?
#
loop_
_entity_poly.entity_id
_entity_poly.type
_entity_poly.pdbx_seq_one_letter_code
_entity_poly.pdbx_strand_id
1 'polypeptide(L)'
;MIVFKRFIVWTILFGITTIQFLLYLPNFTCTVSTGVPLCAAQFNFSIVGTSTITKDFIDSIREFLRLISYLALDMGRVGATDPKIYNEENLVDTFDPDNVYKVNFFGYCKKSGYHRAYCVQNGDSGMDVLSILVRDVGIQLSKLSSSPANNTKVLGDSLVLTYHLSLSSLRRFLKGDRRNSNAFSKILLGAQDTGTDDDRADKFGKGVDIAYVLKVFNKILFFWQVGEFASSFVCLITVIVFGLVLMFGKRHRSLPLMLKCSSSILIIVATVTLLGNTVYFLFLKLLEPSHDYSQTPDWALLQVTIGSGFVICCARYMLQLLFLPVTFLTANHYSIRRKPKKDSDDASVDSMGKDDL
;
A
#
# COMPACT_ATOMS: atom_id res chain seq x y z
N MET A 1 45.14 2.70 -16.49
CA MET A 1 44.25 1.49 -16.47
C MET A 1 43.49 1.28 -15.16
N ILE A 2 44.07 1.44 -13.97
CA ILE A 2 43.40 1.13 -12.68
C ILE A 2 42.21 2.08 -12.40
N VAL A 3 42.35 3.37 -12.69
CA VAL A 3 41.27 4.37 -12.52
C VAL A 3 40.07 4.07 -13.43
N PHE A 4 40.34 3.66 -14.68
CA PHE A 4 39.30 3.28 -15.65
C PHE A 4 38.49 2.06 -15.18
N LYS A 5 39.15 1.02 -14.64
CA LYS A 5 38.45 -0.14 -14.05
C LYS A 5 37.59 0.24 -12.83
N ARG A 6 38.06 1.15 -11.97
CA ARG A 6 37.30 1.66 -10.82
C ARG A 6 36.06 2.45 -11.25
N PHE A 7 36.22 3.28 -12.29
CA PHE A 7 35.14 4.08 -12.85
C PHE A 7 34.04 3.22 -13.48
N ILE A 8 34.41 2.15 -14.21
CA ILE A 8 33.44 1.20 -14.79
C ILE A 8 32.60 0.53 -13.69
N VAL A 9 33.25 0.01 -12.64
CA VAL A 9 32.54 -0.66 -11.53
C VAL A 9 31.60 0.30 -10.81
N TRP A 10 32.03 1.54 -10.56
CA TRP A 10 31.17 2.55 -9.95
C TRP A 10 29.98 2.91 -10.85
N THR A 11 30.20 3.07 -12.15
CA THR A 11 29.14 3.40 -13.13
C THR A 11 28.07 2.31 -13.17
N ILE A 12 28.46 1.03 -13.09
CA ILE A 12 27.52 -0.10 -13.02
C ILE A 12 26.71 -0.05 -11.72
N LEU A 13 27.35 0.15 -10.57
CA LEU A 13 26.66 0.27 -9.27
C LEU A 13 25.70 1.45 -9.23
N PHE A 14 26.13 2.60 -9.75
CA PHE A 14 25.33 3.82 -9.84
C PHE A 14 24.14 3.64 -10.80
N GLY A 15 24.37 3.02 -11.95
CA GLY A 15 23.30 2.71 -12.92
C GLY A 15 22.22 1.81 -12.31
N ILE A 16 22.61 0.71 -11.67
CA ILE A 16 21.67 -0.23 -11.04
C ILE A 16 20.89 0.45 -9.91
N THR A 17 21.55 1.17 -9.01
CA THR A 17 20.87 1.88 -7.91
C THR A 17 19.97 3.01 -8.39
N THR A 18 20.35 3.71 -9.45
CA THR A 18 19.51 4.75 -10.05
C THR A 18 18.27 4.15 -10.70
N ILE A 19 18.42 3.08 -11.49
CA ILE A 19 17.27 2.35 -12.07
C ILE A 19 16.35 1.87 -10.94
N GLN A 20 16.91 1.28 -9.89
CA GLN A 20 16.14 0.82 -8.75
C GLN A 20 15.36 1.95 -8.07
N PHE A 21 15.99 3.10 -7.85
CA PHE A 21 15.34 4.28 -7.28
C PHE A 21 14.22 4.80 -8.19
N LEU A 22 14.45 4.86 -9.50
CA LEU A 22 13.44 5.28 -10.48
C LEU A 22 12.22 4.34 -10.50
N LEU A 23 12.40 3.04 -10.24
CA LEU A 23 11.30 2.09 -10.11
C LEU A 23 10.38 2.33 -8.89
N TYR A 24 10.72 3.24 -7.96
CA TYR A 24 9.79 3.69 -6.92
C TYR A 24 8.86 4.82 -7.38
N LEU A 25 9.21 5.58 -8.43
CA LEU A 25 8.38 6.69 -8.92
C LEU A 25 6.95 6.26 -9.33
N PRO A 26 6.73 5.08 -9.95
CA PRO A 26 5.39 4.59 -10.25
C PRO A 26 4.45 4.53 -9.04
N ASN A 27 4.95 4.37 -7.81
CA ASN A 27 4.12 4.37 -6.60
C ASN A 27 3.44 5.72 -6.33
N PHE A 28 3.95 6.82 -6.90
CA PHE A 28 3.39 8.17 -6.73
C PHE A 28 2.49 8.63 -7.88
N THR A 29 2.32 7.80 -8.91
CA THR A 29 1.63 8.18 -10.15
C THR A 29 0.12 8.37 -9.99
N CYS A 30 -0.53 7.62 -9.09
CA CYS A 30 -1.98 7.71 -8.83
C CYS A 30 -2.35 8.90 -7.94
N THR A 31 -1.78 10.07 -8.21
CA THR A 31 -2.07 11.35 -7.53
C THR A 31 -2.80 12.29 -8.49
N VAL A 32 -3.41 13.36 -7.95
CA VAL A 32 -4.32 14.25 -8.69
C VAL A 32 -3.66 14.75 -9.98
N SER A 33 -4.11 14.25 -11.13
CA SER A 33 -3.59 14.64 -12.45
C SER A 33 -4.74 15.14 -13.32
N THR A 34 -4.62 16.39 -13.76
CA THR A 34 -5.59 17.09 -14.63
C THR A 34 -5.35 16.82 -16.12
N GLY A 35 -4.29 16.11 -16.50
CA GLY A 35 -3.89 15.93 -17.91
C GLY A 35 -3.90 14.49 -18.40
N VAL A 36 -3.29 13.56 -17.66
CA VAL A 36 -3.23 12.13 -18.04
C VAL A 36 -3.25 11.28 -16.77
N PRO A 37 -4.24 10.39 -16.58
CA PRO A 37 -4.32 9.52 -15.41
C PRO A 37 -3.35 8.34 -15.58
N LEU A 38 -2.05 8.64 -15.54
CA LEU A 38 -1.01 7.63 -15.40
C LEU A 38 -1.10 7.08 -13.99
N CYS A 39 -1.52 5.83 -13.84
CA CYS A 39 -1.63 5.18 -12.54
C CYS A 39 -1.10 3.75 -12.63
N ALA A 40 0.05 3.53 -12.00
CA ALA A 40 0.63 2.21 -11.81
C ALA A 40 0.00 1.56 -10.56
N ALA A 41 -1.15 0.92 -10.77
CA ALA A 41 -1.92 0.30 -9.68
C ALA A 41 -1.21 -0.95 -9.13
N GLN A 42 -1.21 -1.14 -7.82
CA GLN A 42 -0.84 -2.42 -7.20
C GLN A 42 -1.91 -3.49 -7.50
N PHE A 43 -3.18 -3.12 -7.39
CA PHE A 43 -4.30 -3.93 -7.82
C PHE A 43 -5.40 -3.03 -8.36
N ASN A 44 -6.27 -3.62 -9.18
CA ASN A 44 -7.51 -2.99 -9.56
C ASN A 44 -8.66 -3.77 -8.92
N PHE A 45 -9.67 -3.06 -8.46
CA PHE A 45 -10.89 -3.69 -7.98
C PHE A 45 -12.12 -3.09 -8.69
N SER A 46 -13.11 -3.95 -8.90
CA SER A 46 -14.46 -3.57 -9.31
C SER A 46 -15.45 -4.22 -8.36
N ILE A 47 -16.61 -3.57 -8.19
CA ILE A 47 -17.68 -4.10 -7.36
C ILE A 47 -18.52 -5.01 -8.24
N VAL A 48 -18.63 -6.28 -7.85
CA VAL A 48 -19.39 -7.28 -8.59
C VAL A 48 -20.50 -7.81 -7.70
N GLY A 49 -21.75 -7.51 -8.07
CA GLY A 49 -22.95 -7.94 -7.35
C GLY A 49 -23.49 -9.27 -7.87
N THR A 50 -22.68 -10.34 -7.82
CA THR A 50 -23.09 -11.66 -8.35
C THR A 50 -23.98 -12.45 -7.40
N SER A 51 -23.90 -12.25 -6.09
CA SER A 51 -24.81 -12.89 -5.13
C SER A 51 -26.05 -12.03 -4.89
N THR A 52 -27.21 -12.67 -4.66
CA THR A 52 -28.49 -11.98 -4.40
C THR A 52 -28.42 -11.09 -3.16
N ILE A 53 -27.79 -11.56 -2.09
CA ILE A 53 -27.61 -10.82 -0.83
C ILE A 53 -26.73 -9.58 -1.04
N THR A 54 -25.60 -9.74 -1.74
CA THR A 54 -24.70 -8.62 -2.03
C THR A 54 -25.37 -7.62 -2.96
N LYS A 55 -26.14 -8.10 -3.94
CA LYS A 55 -26.91 -7.24 -4.83
C LYS A 55 -27.95 -6.41 -4.08
N ASP A 56 -28.75 -7.03 -3.21
CA ASP A 56 -29.76 -6.33 -2.41
C ASP A 56 -29.12 -5.27 -1.48
N PHE A 57 -27.98 -5.60 -0.86
CA PHE A 57 -27.22 -4.66 -0.03
C PHE A 57 -26.65 -3.49 -0.83
N ILE A 58 -26.01 -3.78 -1.96
CA ILE A 58 -25.44 -2.76 -2.85
C ILE A 58 -26.55 -1.87 -3.41
N ASP A 59 -27.67 -2.45 -3.86
CA ASP A 59 -28.80 -1.71 -4.41
C ASP A 59 -29.45 -0.82 -3.32
N SER A 60 -29.57 -1.30 -2.09
CA SER A 60 -30.01 -0.48 -0.95
C SER A 60 -29.10 0.72 -0.70
N ILE A 61 -27.78 0.52 -0.77
CA ILE A 61 -26.81 1.61 -0.65
C ILE A 61 -26.92 2.57 -1.83
N ARG A 62 -27.08 2.06 -3.06
CA ARG A 62 -27.25 2.90 -4.25
C ARG A 62 -28.49 3.77 -4.14
N GLU A 63 -29.63 3.22 -3.76
CA GLU A 63 -30.89 3.95 -3.53
C GLU A 63 -30.70 5.03 -2.45
N PHE A 64 -30.04 4.70 -1.34
CA PHE A 64 -29.74 5.68 -0.29
C PHE A 64 -28.83 6.81 -0.79
N LEU A 65 -27.77 6.48 -1.54
CA LEU A 65 -26.87 7.47 -2.14
C LEU A 65 -27.57 8.32 -3.20
N ARG A 66 -28.53 7.74 -3.94
CA ARG A 66 -29.38 8.43 -4.91
C ARG A 66 -30.26 9.47 -4.21
N LEU A 67 -30.89 9.08 -3.10
CA LEU A 67 -31.66 9.98 -2.25
C LEU A 67 -30.81 11.14 -1.70
N ILE A 68 -29.61 10.85 -1.17
CA ILE A 68 -28.70 11.90 -0.70
C ILE A 68 -28.25 12.79 -1.85
N SER A 69 -28.00 12.22 -3.04
CA SER A 69 -27.62 12.99 -4.22
C SER A 69 -28.69 14.00 -4.61
N TYR A 70 -29.97 13.59 -4.61
CA TYR A 70 -31.10 14.50 -4.84
C TYR A 70 -31.17 15.60 -3.78
N LEU A 71 -31.06 15.24 -2.49
CA LEU A 71 -31.04 16.23 -1.41
C LEU A 71 -29.88 17.23 -1.56
N ALA A 72 -28.69 16.74 -1.92
CA ALA A 72 -27.50 17.58 -2.13
C ALA A 72 -27.65 18.52 -3.33
N LEU A 73 -28.30 18.06 -4.41
CA LEU A 73 -28.62 18.87 -5.58
C LEU A 73 -29.62 19.98 -5.22
N ASP A 74 -30.68 19.64 -4.48
CA ASP A 74 -31.72 20.57 -4.06
C ASP A 74 -31.19 21.64 -3.09
N MET A 75 -30.26 21.26 -2.21
CA MET A 75 -29.61 22.19 -1.29
C MET A 75 -28.52 23.05 -1.93
N GLY A 76 -27.83 22.54 -2.95
CA GLY A 76 -26.63 23.15 -3.51
C GLY A 76 -26.90 24.26 -4.52
N ARG A 77 -27.99 24.19 -5.29
CA ARG A 77 -28.11 24.97 -6.53
C ARG A 77 -29.22 26.02 -6.49
N VAL A 78 -28.83 27.29 -6.53
CA VAL A 78 -29.74 28.40 -6.83
C VAL A 78 -30.15 28.30 -8.31
N GLY A 79 -31.41 27.93 -8.59
CA GLY A 79 -31.94 27.80 -9.95
C GLY A 79 -32.15 26.36 -10.46
N ALA A 80 -32.60 25.44 -9.60
CA ALA A 80 -32.94 24.05 -9.94
C ALA A 80 -34.20 23.91 -10.84
N THR A 81 -34.12 24.42 -12.07
CA THR A 81 -35.22 24.32 -13.06
C THR A 81 -34.88 23.42 -14.24
N ASP A 82 -33.65 22.92 -14.37
CA ASP A 82 -33.28 21.97 -15.44
C ASP A 82 -33.43 20.51 -14.96
N PRO A 83 -34.42 19.75 -15.49
CA PRO A 83 -34.65 18.37 -15.08
C PRO A 83 -33.48 17.43 -15.41
N LYS A 84 -32.57 17.81 -16.32
CA LYS A 84 -31.38 17.01 -16.67
C LYS A 84 -30.38 16.87 -15.52
N ILE A 85 -30.48 17.72 -14.50
CA ILE A 85 -29.63 17.65 -13.31
C ILE A 85 -29.90 16.38 -12.49
N TYR A 86 -31.10 15.81 -12.59
CA TYR A 86 -31.50 14.58 -11.91
C TYR A 86 -31.22 13.30 -12.71
N ASN A 87 -30.58 13.40 -13.88
CA ASN A 87 -30.17 12.23 -14.65
C ASN A 87 -29.20 11.36 -13.85
N GLU A 88 -29.33 10.04 -13.96
CA GLU A 88 -28.50 9.06 -13.24
C GLU A 88 -27.00 9.27 -13.44
N GLU A 89 -26.59 9.73 -14.63
CA GLU A 89 -25.20 10.04 -14.97
C GLU A 89 -24.57 11.12 -14.07
N ASN A 90 -25.39 11.97 -13.44
CA ASN A 90 -24.97 13.06 -12.57
C ASN A 90 -25.06 12.70 -11.07
N LEU A 91 -25.53 11.50 -10.70
CA LEU A 91 -25.71 11.10 -9.30
C LEU A 91 -24.47 10.33 -8.79
N VAL A 92 -24.42 10.07 -7.48
CA VAL A 92 -23.32 9.30 -6.89
C VAL A 92 -23.35 7.85 -7.39
N ASP A 93 -22.35 7.48 -8.19
CA ASP A 93 -22.27 6.18 -8.87
C ASP A 93 -21.22 5.22 -8.24
N THR A 94 -20.72 5.50 -7.03
CA THR A 94 -19.58 4.78 -6.43
C THR A 94 -19.66 3.25 -6.51
N PHE A 95 -20.86 2.68 -6.40
CA PHE A 95 -21.11 1.24 -6.40
C PHE A 95 -21.58 0.66 -7.75
N ASP A 96 -21.45 1.42 -8.84
CA ASP A 96 -21.74 0.95 -10.20
C ASP A 96 -20.75 -0.17 -10.61
N PRO A 97 -21.22 -1.29 -11.21
CA PRO A 97 -20.35 -2.37 -11.67
C PRO A 97 -19.35 -1.96 -12.77
N ASP A 98 -19.64 -0.91 -13.54
CA ASP A 98 -18.77 -0.44 -14.62
C ASP A 98 -17.55 0.35 -14.08
N ASN A 99 -17.55 0.67 -12.78
CA ASN A 99 -16.48 1.41 -12.14
C ASN A 99 -15.28 0.51 -11.81
N VAL A 100 -14.14 0.87 -12.40
CA VAL A 100 -12.85 0.22 -12.14
C VAL A 100 -11.96 1.16 -11.33
N TYR A 101 -11.60 0.72 -10.13
CA TYR A 101 -10.70 1.44 -9.23
C TYR A 101 -9.29 0.89 -9.34
N LYS A 102 -8.36 1.74 -9.77
CA LYS A 102 -6.93 1.46 -9.84
C LYS A 102 -6.26 1.97 -8.57
N VAL A 103 -5.76 1.09 -7.72
CA VAL A 103 -5.29 1.44 -6.37
C VAL A 103 -3.79 1.34 -6.26
N ASN A 104 -3.18 2.31 -5.58
CA ASN A 104 -1.76 2.35 -5.26
C ASN A 104 -1.56 2.77 -3.80
N PHE A 105 -0.34 2.67 -3.28
CA PHE A 105 -0.02 3.00 -1.89
C PHE A 105 -0.35 4.43 -1.51
N PHE A 106 -0.26 5.38 -2.44
CA PHE A 106 -0.40 6.81 -2.16
C PHE A 106 -1.72 7.40 -2.66
N GLY A 107 -2.53 6.63 -3.39
CA GLY A 107 -3.69 7.15 -4.10
C GLY A 107 -4.40 6.11 -4.94
N TYR A 108 -5.54 6.50 -5.50
CA TYR A 108 -6.30 5.68 -6.43
C TYR A 108 -6.80 6.51 -7.60
N CYS A 109 -7.10 5.84 -8.71
CA CYS A 109 -7.80 6.44 -9.84
C CYS A 109 -9.05 5.63 -10.16
N LYS A 110 -10.15 6.33 -10.36
CA LYS A 110 -11.41 5.73 -10.81
C LYS A 110 -11.54 5.91 -12.31
N LYS A 111 -11.92 4.84 -13.02
CA LYS A 111 -12.36 4.89 -14.41
C LYS A 111 -13.80 4.40 -14.47
N SER A 112 -14.70 5.28 -14.88
CA SER A 112 -16.10 4.95 -15.21
C SER A 112 -16.22 4.83 -16.72
N GLY A 113 -17.16 4.02 -17.21
CA GLY A 113 -17.41 3.87 -18.66
C GLY A 113 -17.76 5.20 -19.35
N TYR A 114 -18.52 6.05 -18.66
CA TYR A 114 -19.07 7.30 -19.20
C TYR A 114 -18.28 8.56 -18.78
N HIS A 115 -17.58 8.52 -17.64
CA HIS A 115 -16.88 9.68 -17.08
C HIS A 115 -15.35 9.64 -17.30
N ARG A 116 -14.74 10.83 -17.42
CA ARG A 116 -13.27 10.95 -17.46
C ARG A 116 -12.67 10.38 -16.18
N ALA A 117 -11.64 9.55 -16.35
CA ALA A 117 -10.93 8.99 -15.21
C ALA A 117 -10.31 10.11 -14.36
N TYR A 118 -10.52 10.03 -13.04
CA TYR A 118 -9.93 10.98 -12.08
C TYR A 118 -9.11 10.24 -11.03
N CYS A 119 -8.09 10.92 -10.52
CA CYS A 119 -7.16 10.39 -9.53
C CYS A 119 -7.22 11.22 -8.26
N VAL A 120 -7.12 10.53 -7.12
CA VAL A 120 -7.22 11.12 -5.79
C VAL A 120 -6.09 10.56 -4.93
N GLN A 121 -5.35 11.46 -4.28
CA GLN A 121 -4.38 11.08 -3.27
C GLN A 121 -5.10 10.58 -2.01
N ASN A 122 -4.70 9.42 -1.49
CA ASN A 122 -5.39 8.74 -0.39
C ASN A 122 -4.75 8.98 0.99
N GLY A 123 -3.70 9.81 1.07
CA GLY A 123 -2.98 10.10 2.31
C GLY A 123 -2.54 8.82 3.02
N ASP A 124 -2.88 8.72 4.31
CA ASP A 124 -2.55 7.59 5.19
C ASP A 124 -3.46 6.37 5.01
N SER A 125 -4.53 6.50 4.21
CA SER A 125 -5.51 5.42 3.96
C SER A 125 -5.09 4.46 2.85
N GLY A 126 -3.84 4.57 2.37
CA GLY A 126 -3.15 3.58 1.55
C GLY A 126 -4.00 2.90 0.49
N MET A 127 -4.00 1.58 0.52
CA MET A 127 -4.74 0.69 -0.38
C MET A 127 -6.15 0.28 0.14
N ASP A 128 -6.79 1.08 1.00
CA ASP A 128 -7.92 0.59 1.83
C ASP A 128 -9.19 0.70 1.00
N VAL A 129 -9.67 -0.44 0.50
CA VAL A 129 -10.80 -0.53 -0.43
C VAL A 129 -12.04 0.15 0.16
N LEU A 130 -12.36 -0.09 1.43
CA LEU A 130 -13.55 0.48 2.06
C LEU A 130 -13.41 2.00 2.23
N SER A 131 -12.25 2.46 2.66
CA SER A 131 -11.98 3.90 2.76
C SER A 131 -11.96 4.60 1.40
N ILE A 132 -11.53 3.91 0.34
CA ILE A 132 -11.57 4.43 -1.04
C ILE A 132 -13.03 4.65 -1.46
N LEU A 133 -13.92 3.68 -1.21
CA LEU A 133 -15.33 3.81 -1.52
C LEU A 133 -16.00 4.94 -0.73
N VAL A 134 -15.77 5.02 0.58
CA VAL A 134 -16.29 6.11 1.41
C VAL A 134 -15.78 7.48 0.95
N ARG A 135 -14.50 7.57 0.56
CA ARG A 135 -13.92 8.79 0.01
C ARG A 135 -14.58 9.17 -1.31
N ASP A 136 -14.82 8.20 -2.18
CA ASP A 136 -15.43 8.39 -3.48
C ASP A 136 -16.84 8.98 -3.35
N VAL A 137 -17.67 8.39 -2.46
CA VAL A 137 -18.99 8.93 -2.11
C VAL A 137 -18.90 10.40 -1.71
N GLY A 138 -17.96 10.73 -0.82
CA GLY A 138 -17.78 12.10 -0.36
C GLY A 138 -17.36 13.09 -1.44
N ILE A 139 -16.46 12.67 -2.33
CA ILE A 139 -15.99 13.50 -3.45
C ILE A 139 -17.13 13.76 -4.42
N GLN A 140 -17.92 12.73 -4.74
CA GLN A 140 -19.06 12.87 -5.64
C GLN A 140 -20.16 13.76 -5.04
N LEU A 141 -20.54 13.54 -3.77
CA LEU A 141 -21.49 14.40 -3.07
C LEU A 141 -21.02 15.86 -3.02
N SER A 142 -19.72 16.09 -2.80
CA SER A 142 -19.19 17.45 -2.78
C SER A 142 -19.24 18.13 -4.14
N LYS A 143 -19.13 17.38 -5.25
CA LYS A 143 -19.30 17.93 -6.61
C LYS A 143 -20.74 18.36 -6.87
N LEU A 144 -21.72 17.70 -6.24
CA LEU A 144 -23.15 18.02 -6.39
C LEU A 144 -23.57 19.24 -5.57
N SER A 145 -23.00 19.42 -4.38
CA SER A 145 -23.39 20.49 -3.44
C SER A 145 -22.95 21.91 -3.84
N SER A 146 -22.46 22.15 -5.07
CA SER A 146 -22.16 23.49 -5.65
C SER A 146 -21.14 24.38 -4.92
N SER A 147 -20.46 23.89 -3.88
CA SER A 147 -19.37 24.61 -3.20
C SER A 147 -18.10 24.63 -4.08
N PRO A 148 -17.23 25.66 -3.98
CA PRO A 148 -16.24 25.95 -5.01
C PRO A 148 -15.33 24.75 -5.30
N ALA A 149 -15.03 24.54 -6.59
CA ALA A 149 -14.33 23.40 -7.19
C ALA A 149 -12.97 23.02 -6.55
N ASN A 150 -12.44 23.83 -5.63
CA ASN A 150 -11.18 23.59 -4.95
C ASN A 150 -11.25 22.66 -3.73
N ASN A 151 -12.42 22.42 -3.12
CA ASN A 151 -12.49 21.72 -1.84
C ASN A 151 -13.23 20.36 -1.87
N THR A 152 -13.44 19.76 -3.05
CA THR A 152 -14.19 18.48 -3.15
C THR A 152 -13.52 17.33 -2.40
N LYS A 153 -12.20 17.41 -2.18
CA LYS A 153 -11.44 16.43 -1.40
C LYS A 153 -11.78 16.48 0.09
N VAL A 154 -12.12 17.64 0.63
CA VAL A 154 -12.32 17.84 2.07
C VAL A 154 -13.47 16.98 2.59
N LEU A 155 -14.61 16.96 1.89
CA LEU A 155 -15.75 16.12 2.29
C LEU A 155 -15.41 14.63 2.23
N GLY A 156 -14.67 14.19 1.21
CA GLY A 156 -14.16 12.83 1.12
C GLY A 156 -13.25 12.46 2.30
N ASP A 157 -12.29 13.32 2.63
CA ASP A 157 -11.37 13.12 3.76
C ASP A 157 -12.12 13.10 5.11
N SER A 158 -13.12 13.98 5.30
CA SER A 158 -13.98 14.00 6.48
C SER A 158 -14.82 12.74 6.63
N LEU A 159 -15.38 12.21 5.54
CA LEU A 159 -16.16 10.97 5.58
C LEU A 159 -15.27 9.75 5.87
N VAL A 160 -14.06 9.70 5.33
CA VAL A 160 -13.08 8.65 5.67
C VAL A 160 -12.70 8.72 7.14
N LEU A 161 -12.45 9.91 7.69
CA LEU A 161 -12.17 10.08 9.11
C LEU A 161 -13.33 9.59 9.96
N THR A 162 -14.56 10.00 9.64
CA THR A 162 -15.78 9.55 10.32
C THR A 162 -15.92 8.03 10.25
N TYR A 163 -15.75 7.42 9.07
CA TYR A 163 -15.75 5.96 8.91
C TYR A 163 -14.71 5.29 9.81
N HIS A 164 -13.48 5.80 9.83
CA HIS A 164 -12.41 5.25 10.66
C HIS A 164 -12.69 5.35 12.16
N LEU A 165 -13.32 6.42 12.62
CA LEU A 165 -13.73 6.61 14.01
C LEU A 165 -14.91 5.70 14.35
N SER A 166 -15.95 5.67 13.51
CA SER A 166 -17.12 4.81 13.67
C SER A 166 -16.74 3.34 13.72
N LEU A 167 -15.87 2.87 12.82
CA LEU A 167 -15.37 1.49 12.81
C LEU A 167 -14.60 1.14 14.10
N SER A 168 -13.77 2.06 14.58
CA SER A 168 -12.99 1.85 15.80
C SER A 168 -13.89 1.85 17.04
N SER A 169 -14.91 2.72 17.07
CA SER A 169 -15.91 2.78 18.13
C SER A 169 -16.77 1.52 18.14
N LEU A 170 -17.32 1.13 16.98
CA LEU A 170 -18.14 -0.06 16.79
C LEU A 170 -17.39 -1.33 17.21
N ARG A 171 -16.12 -1.47 16.82
CA ARG A 171 -15.29 -2.59 17.24
C ARG A 171 -15.11 -2.65 18.76
N ARG A 172 -14.77 -1.52 19.39
CA ARG A 172 -14.61 -1.45 20.85
C ARG A 172 -15.91 -1.78 21.57
N PHE A 173 -17.02 -1.27 21.04
CA PHE A 173 -18.36 -1.54 21.54
C PHE A 173 -18.69 -3.03 21.44
N LEU A 174 -18.59 -3.64 20.26
CA LEU A 174 -18.89 -5.07 20.04
C LEU A 174 -17.98 -5.99 20.87
N LYS A 175 -16.70 -5.65 21.03
CA LYS A 175 -15.77 -6.42 21.87
C LYS A 175 -16.08 -6.28 23.37
N GLY A 176 -16.55 -5.11 23.80
CA GLY A 176 -17.02 -4.88 25.17
C GLY A 176 -18.33 -5.60 25.45
N ASP A 177 -19.25 -5.59 24.49
CA ASP A 177 -20.57 -6.23 24.59
C ASP A 177 -20.46 -7.76 24.62
N ARG A 178 -19.63 -8.35 23.75
CA ARG A 178 -19.31 -9.79 23.77
C ARG A 178 -18.70 -10.25 25.10
N ARG A 179 -17.96 -9.37 25.79
CA ARG A 179 -17.35 -9.69 27.10
C ARG A 179 -18.35 -9.57 28.25
N ASN A 180 -19.39 -8.74 28.09
CA ASN A 180 -20.36 -8.42 29.14
C ASN A 180 -21.76 -9.04 28.91
N SER A 181 -21.96 -9.81 27.83
CA SER A 181 -23.24 -10.48 27.49
C SER A 181 -24.47 -9.55 27.44
N ASN A 182 -24.28 -8.28 27.10
CA ASN A 182 -25.36 -7.30 27.14
C ASN A 182 -26.23 -7.32 25.87
N ALA A 183 -27.53 -7.03 26.05
CA ALA A 183 -28.59 -7.17 25.05
C ALA A 183 -28.60 -6.08 23.95
N PHE A 184 -27.61 -5.18 23.90
CA PHE A 184 -27.70 -3.99 23.05
C PHE A 184 -27.23 -4.23 21.61
N SER A 185 -26.29 -5.16 21.37
CA SER A 185 -26.02 -5.67 20.01
C SER A 185 -27.24 -6.35 19.41
N LYS A 186 -28.02 -7.07 20.24
CA LYS A 186 -29.30 -7.68 19.83
C LYS A 186 -30.34 -6.61 19.44
N ILE A 187 -30.44 -5.52 20.20
CA ILE A 187 -31.33 -4.39 19.88
C ILE A 187 -30.88 -3.65 18.60
N LEU A 188 -29.57 -3.42 18.42
CA LEU A 188 -29.04 -2.71 17.26
C LEU A 188 -29.24 -3.49 15.95
N LEU A 189 -29.23 -4.83 16.03
CA LEU A 189 -29.43 -5.74 14.90
C LEU A 189 -30.89 -6.15 14.71
N GLY A 190 -31.81 -5.65 15.54
CA GLY A 190 -33.23 -5.99 15.47
C GLY A 190 -33.52 -7.47 15.75
N ALA A 191 -32.69 -8.11 16.56
CA ALA A 191 -32.79 -9.53 16.86
C ALA A 191 -34.00 -9.84 17.75
N GLN A 192 -34.90 -10.68 17.26
CA GLN A 192 -36.03 -11.23 18.02
C GLN A 192 -35.60 -12.62 18.48
N ASP A 193 -35.55 -12.87 19.80
CA ASP A 193 -35.05 -14.03 20.61
C ASP A 193 -35.02 -15.46 20.01
N THR A 194 -34.63 -15.61 18.75
CA THR A 194 -34.50 -16.86 18.01
C THR A 194 -33.02 -17.10 17.79
N GLY A 195 -32.51 -18.30 18.09
CA GLY A 195 -31.08 -18.63 18.06
C GLY A 195 -30.37 -18.39 16.70
N THR A 196 -31.12 -18.08 15.65
CA THR A 196 -30.65 -17.61 14.33
C THR A 196 -30.08 -16.20 14.33
N ASP A 197 -30.50 -15.32 15.25
CA ASP A 197 -30.01 -13.94 15.29
C ASP A 197 -28.63 -13.79 15.96
N ASP A 198 -28.25 -14.76 16.81
CA ASP A 198 -26.92 -14.81 17.43
C ASP A 198 -25.83 -15.11 16.38
N ASP A 199 -26.14 -15.94 15.37
CA ASP A 199 -25.24 -16.22 14.24
C ASP A 199 -25.07 -14.99 13.33
N ARG A 200 -26.13 -14.19 13.13
CA ARG A 200 -26.05 -12.94 12.37
C ARG A 200 -25.20 -11.89 13.10
N ALA A 201 -25.36 -11.76 14.42
CA ALA A 201 -24.57 -10.84 15.22
C ALA A 201 -23.08 -11.21 15.26
N ASP A 202 -22.74 -12.49 15.39
CA ASP A 202 -21.34 -12.95 15.33
C ASP A 202 -20.74 -12.77 13.92
N LYS A 203 -21.51 -13.01 12.85
CA LYS A 203 -21.10 -12.73 11.47
C LYS A 203 -20.86 -11.24 11.22
N PHE A 204 -21.73 -10.36 11.72
CA PHE A 204 -21.54 -8.91 11.64
C PHE A 204 -20.30 -8.46 12.41
N GLY A 205 -20.09 -8.97 13.63
CA GLY A 205 -18.90 -8.71 14.43
C GLY A 205 -17.61 -9.15 13.74
N LYS A 206 -17.61 -10.34 13.11
CA LYS A 206 -16.52 -10.82 12.27
C LYS A 206 -16.24 -9.88 11.10
N GLY A 207 -17.27 -9.38 10.41
CA GLY A 207 -17.12 -8.40 9.32
C GLY A 207 -16.47 -7.09 9.78
N VAL A 208 -16.90 -6.55 10.92
CA VAL A 208 -16.30 -5.35 11.53
C VAL A 208 -14.84 -5.59 11.93
N ASP A 209 -14.53 -6.75 12.51
CA ASP A 209 -13.16 -7.14 12.85
C ASP A 209 -12.28 -7.27 11.60
N ILE A 210 -12.78 -7.89 10.52
CA ILE A 210 -12.09 -8.01 9.23
C ILE A 210 -11.78 -6.63 8.65
N ALA A 211 -12.78 -5.74 8.58
CA ALA A 211 -12.61 -4.38 8.07
C ALA A 211 -11.57 -3.59 8.89
N TYR A 212 -11.58 -3.74 10.22
CA TYR A 212 -10.60 -3.10 11.08
C TYR A 212 -9.18 -3.67 10.87
N VAL A 213 -9.04 -4.99 10.76
CA VAL A 213 -7.74 -5.63 10.50
C VAL A 213 -7.19 -5.17 9.16
N LEU A 214 -8.02 -5.10 8.12
CA LEU A 214 -7.63 -4.62 6.79
C LEU A 214 -7.10 -3.17 6.85
N LYS A 215 -7.82 -2.29 7.55
CA LYS A 215 -7.40 -0.90 7.81
C LYS A 215 -6.03 -0.83 8.49
N VAL A 216 -5.83 -1.58 9.58
CA VAL A 216 -4.56 -1.53 10.34
C VAL A 216 -3.41 -2.10 9.53
N PHE A 217 -3.62 -3.24 8.88
CA PHE A 217 -2.60 -3.91 8.08
C PHE A 217 -2.14 -3.00 6.93
N ASN A 218 -3.07 -2.33 6.28
CA ASN A 218 -2.75 -1.36 5.23
C ASN A 218 -1.96 -0.15 5.73
N LYS A 219 -2.34 0.42 6.89
CA LYS A 219 -1.56 1.50 7.51
C LYS A 219 -0.11 1.06 7.78
N ILE A 220 0.10 -0.18 8.22
CA ILE A 220 1.43 -0.75 8.42
C ILE A 220 2.18 -0.85 7.08
N LEU A 221 1.55 -1.40 6.04
CA LEU A 221 2.14 -1.50 4.71
C LEU A 221 2.54 -0.14 4.13
N PHE A 222 1.72 0.90 4.34
CA PHE A 222 2.02 2.25 3.90
C PHE A 222 3.33 2.78 4.53
N PHE A 223 3.45 2.72 5.86
CA PHE A 223 4.68 3.17 6.53
C PHE A 223 5.90 2.33 6.14
N TRP A 224 5.71 1.02 5.93
CA TRP A 224 6.76 0.14 5.47
C TRP A 224 7.26 0.52 4.06
N GLN A 225 6.35 0.82 3.14
CA GLN A 225 6.66 1.28 1.78
C GLN A 225 7.39 2.65 1.78
N VAL A 226 7.02 3.57 2.68
CA VAL A 226 7.74 4.84 2.88
C VAL A 226 9.15 4.60 3.42
N GLY A 227 9.29 3.68 4.38
CA GLY A 227 10.59 3.27 4.92
C GLY A 227 11.50 2.64 3.86
N GLU A 228 10.95 1.80 2.97
CA GLU A 228 11.65 1.21 1.83
C GLU A 228 12.18 2.29 0.89
N PHE A 229 11.34 3.27 0.52
CA PHE A 229 11.73 4.40 -0.32
C PHE A 229 12.86 5.22 0.32
N ALA A 230 12.75 5.54 1.62
CA ALA A 230 13.79 6.25 2.35
C ALA A 230 15.10 5.46 2.39
N SER A 231 15.04 4.14 2.61
CA SER A 231 16.22 3.27 2.60
C SER A 231 16.89 3.20 1.22
N SER A 232 16.11 3.24 0.14
CA SER A 232 16.61 3.31 -1.24
C SER A 232 17.33 4.62 -1.51
N PHE A 233 16.81 5.73 -1.00
CA PHE A 233 17.47 7.03 -1.12
C PHE A 233 18.81 7.07 -0.36
N VAL A 234 18.85 6.51 0.86
CA VAL A 234 20.11 6.38 1.62
C VAL A 234 21.13 5.51 0.87
N CYS A 235 20.69 4.40 0.25
CA CYS A 235 21.56 3.54 -0.56
C CYS A 235 22.12 4.27 -1.79
N LEU A 236 21.32 5.12 -2.44
CA LEU A 236 21.78 5.95 -3.57
C LEU A 236 22.87 6.93 -3.12
N ILE A 237 22.66 7.60 -1.98
CA ILE A 237 23.66 8.51 -1.40
C ILE A 237 24.95 7.76 -1.07
N THR A 238 24.88 6.57 -0.46
CA THR A 238 26.09 5.81 -0.12
C THR A 238 26.87 5.40 -1.36
N VAL A 239 26.21 5.05 -2.48
CA VAL A 239 26.88 4.75 -3.76
C VAL A 239 27.52 5.99 -4.38
N ILE A 240 26.88 7.16 -4.31
CA ILE A 240 27.46 8.42 -4.80
C ILE A 240 28.71 8.78 -4.00
N VAL A 241 28.64 8.75 -2.67
CA VAL A 241 29.77 9.04 -1.78
C VAL A 241 30.90 8.03 -2.00
N PHE A 242 30.58 6.75 -2.19
CA PHE A 242 31.56 5.71 -2.52
C PHE A 242 32.28 6.01 -3.85
N GLY A 243 31.56 6.48 -4.87
CA GLY A 243 32.13 6.92 -6.15
C GLY A 243 33.09 8.08 -6.03
N LEU A 244 32.69 9.14 -5.32
CA LEU A 244 33.55 10.31 -5.08
C LEU A 244 34.84 9.90 -4.40
N VAL A 245 34.77 9.06 -3.37
CA VAL A 245 35.95 8.58 -2.64
C VAL A 245 36.85 7.70 -3.50
N LEU A 246 36.29 6.87 -4.39
CA LEU A 246 37.07 6.09 -5.35
C LEU A 246 37.86 6.97 -6.32
N MET A 247 37.32 8.13 -6.72
CA MET A 247 38.01 9.11 -7.58
C MET A 247 39.21 9.75 -6.88
N PHE A 248 39.10 10.04 -5.57
CA PHE A 248 40.20 10.58 -4.77
C PHE A 248 41.22 9.52 -4.30
N GLY A 249 41.02 8.24 -4.63
CA GLY A 249 42.00 7.18 -4.41
C GLY A 249 42.24 6.76 -2.96
N LYS A 250 41.55 7.36 -1.97
CA LYS A 250 41.69 7.00 -0.56
C LYS A 250 40.90 5.73 -0.24
N ARG A 251 41.57 4.74 0.31
CA ARG A 251 40.93 3.49 0.76
C ARG A 251 40.39 3.70 2.18
N HIS A 252 39.07 3.70 2.33
CA HIS A 252 38.40 3.86 3.62
C HIS A 252 37.79 2.55 4.10
N ARG A 253 37.82 2.33 5.42
CA ARG A 253 37.28 1.12 6.06
C ARG A 253 35.76 1.16 6.25
N SER A 254 35.18 2.35 6.45
CA SER A 254 33.76 2.53 6.77
C SER A 254 32.84 2.40 5.56
N LEU A 255 33.22 2.92 4.39
CA LEU A 255 32.34 2.97 3.21
C LEU A 255 31.94 1.59 2.66
N PRO A 256 32.85 0.60 2.51
CA PRO A 256 32.47 -0.74 2.11
C PRO A 256 31.54 -1.43 3.12
N LEU A 257 31.67 -1.10 4.41
CA LEU A 257 30.77 -1.60 5.46
C LEU A 257 29.38 -0.97 5.33
N MET A 258 29.30 0.35 5.14
CA MET A 258 28.02 1.05 4.93
C MET A 258 27.30 0.57 3.66
N LEU A 259 28.01 0.27 2.57
CA LEU A 259 27.43 -0.26 1.34
C LEU A 259 26.81 -1.65 1.58
N LYS A 260 27.50 -2.53 2.31
CA LYS A 260 26.96 -3.84 2.71
C LYS A 260 25.71 -3.68 3.58
N CYS A 261 25.81 -2.90 4.66
CA CYS A 261 24.68 -2.70 5.57
C CYS A 261 23.47 -2.09 4.86
N SER A 262 23.64 -1.03 4.06
CA SER A 262 22.53 -0.41 3.32
C SER A 262 21.90 -1.38 2.32
N SER A 263 22.69 -2.11 1.52
CA SER A 263 22.15 -3.09 0.57
C SER A 263 21.46 -4.28 1.26
N SER A 264 21.96 -4.76 2.40
CA SER A 264 21.32 -5.81 3.20
C SER A 264 20.01 -5.35 3.84
N ILE A 265 19.97 -4.14 4.40
CA ILE A 265 18.73 -3.56 4.94
C ILE A 265 17.69 -3.42 3.83
N LEU A 266 18.11 -2.89 2.67
CA LEU A 266 17.25 -2.69 1.52
C LEU A 266 16.53 -3.98 1.16
N ILE A 267 17.26 -5.10 1.01
CA ILE A 267 16.65 -6.37 0.59
C ILE A 267 15.71 -6.96 1.64
N ILE A 268 16.02 -6.82 2.93
CA ILE A 268 15.12 -7.24 4.01
C ILE A 268 13.82 -6.42 3.99
N VAL A 269 13.91 -5.11 3.76
CA VAL A 269 12.70 -4.27 3.69
C VAL A 269 11.89 -4.61 2.43
N ALA A 270 12.54 -4.85 1.30
CA ALA A 270 11.89 -5.24 0.05
C ALA A 270 11.21 -6.62 0.12
N THR A 271 11.82 -7.62 0.77
CA THR A 271 11.17 -8.94 0.98
C THR A 271 9.90 -8.81 1.81
N VAL A 272 9.95 -8.06 2.91
CA VAL A 272 8.78 -7.83 3.77
C VAL A 272 7.69 -7.06 3.01
N THR A 273 8.06 -6.09 2.17
CA THR A 273 7.09 -5.34 1.35
C THR A 273 6.39 -6.26 0.34
N LEU A 274 7.15 -7.08 -0.39
CA LEU A 274 6.60 -8.02 -1.38
C LEU A 274 5.70 -9.07 -0.72
N LEU A 275 6.14 -9.62 0.41
CA LEU A 275 5.34 -10.58 1.18
C LEU A 275 4.05 -9.91 1.68
N GLY A 276 4.15 -8.71 2.24
CA GLY A 276 3.01 -7.92 2.71
C GLY A 276 1.99 -7.65 1.62
N ASN A 277 2.43 -7.25 0.43
CA ASN A 277 1.55 -7.03 -0.73
C ASN A 277 0.89 -8.32 -1.20
N THR A 278 1.63 -9.43 -1.21
CA THR A 278 1.11 -10.74 -1.61
C THR A 278 0.04 -11.21 -0.62
N VAL A 279 0.30 -11.08 0.68
CA VAL A 279 -0.68 -11.42 1.73
C VAL A 279 -1.90 -10.52 1.64
N TYR A 280 -1.72 -9.20 1.41
CA TYR A 280 -2.85 -8.29 1.21
C TYR A 280 -3.72 -8.71 0.02
N PHE A 281 -3.08 -9.01 -1.11
CA PHE A 281 -3.75 -9.44 -2.32
C PHE A 281 -4.48 -10.77 -2.12
N LEU A 282 -3.86 -11.75 -1.44
CA LEU A 282 -4.51 -13.01 -1.09
C LEU A 282 -5.72 -12.79 -0.18
N PHE A 283 -5.62 -11.89 0.79
CA PHE A 283 -6.74 -11.54 1.66
C PHE A 283 -7.89 -10.88 0.89
N LEU A 284 -7.58 -10.03 -0.09
CA LEU A 284 -8.58 -9.47 -1.01
C LEU A 284 -9.17 -10.53 -1.94
N LYS A 285 -8.37 -11.50 -2.39
CA LYS A 285 -8.82 -12.63 -3.22
C LYS A 285 -9.70 -13.62 -2.44
N LEU A 286 -9.49 -13.76 -1.14
CA LEU A 286 -10.40 -14.51 -0.26
C LEU A 286 -11.79 -13.86 -0.16
N LEU A 287 -11.92 -12.58 -0.52
CA LEU A 287 -13.20 -11.87 -0.60
C LEU A 287 -13.84 -11.97 -2.01
N GLU A 288 -13.20 -12.67 -2.95
CA GLU A 288 -13.73 -12.98 -4.28
C GLU A 288 -14.49 -14.32 -4.25
N PRO A 289 -15.66 -14.45 -4.90
CA PRO A 289 -16.40 -15.71 -4.95
C PRO A 289 -15.60 -16.83 -5.65
N SER A 290 -15.82 -18.07 -5.22
CA SER A 290 -15.43 -19.25 -6.01
C SER A 290 -16.20 -19.25 -7.34
N HIS A 291 -15.56 -19.77 -8.40
CA HIS A 291 -16.07 -19.75 -9.78
C HIS A 291 -17.38 -20.53 -10.03
N ASP A 292 -17.97 -21.16 -9.02
CA ASP A 292 -19.25 -21.85 -9.12
C ASP A 292 -20.40 -20.86 -8.91
N TYR A 293 -20.96 -20.40 -10.03
CA TYR A 293 -22.12 -19.49 -10.12
C TYR A 293 -23.44 -20.07 -9.56
N SER A 294 -23.40 -21.16 -8.78
CA SER A 294 -24.57 -21.80 -8.19
C SER A 294 -24.47 -21.84 -6.67
N GLN A 295 -25.28 -21.01 -6.02
CA GLN A 295 -25.80 -21.23 -4.66
C GLN A 295 -24.82 -21.16 -3.47
N THR A 296 -23.76 -20.37 -3.51
CA THR A 296 -23.05 -20.04 -2.25
C THR A 296 -23.61 -18.74 -1.64
N PRO A 297 -24.09 -18.75 -0.38
CA PRO A 297 -24.61 -17.58 0.34
C PRO A 297 -23.47 -16.67 0.85
N ASP A 298 -22.35 -16.62 0.14
CA ASP A 298 -21.14 -15.93 0.59
C ASP A 298 -21.08 -14.49 0.06
N TRP A 299 -20.46 -13.64 0.87
CA TRP A 299 -20.30 -12.19 0.68
C TRP A 299 -19.28 -11.88 -0.44
N ALA A 300 -19.66 -12.21 -1.67
CA ALA A 300 -18.92 -11.91 -2.87
C ALA A 300 -19.20 -10.47 -3.33
N LEU A 301 -18.30 -9.54 -3.02
CA LEU A 301 -18.49 -8.10 -3.29
C LEU A 301 -17.47 -7.52 -4.27
N LEU A 302 -16.30 -8.15 -4.42
CA LEU A 302 -15.14 -7.56 -5.07
C LEU A 302 -14.52 -8.53 -6.09
N GLN A 303 -14.32 -8.04 -7.32
CA GLN A 303 -13.43 -8.67 -8.28
C GLN A 303 -12.10 -7.93 -8.24
N VAL A 304 -11.00 -8.65 -8.04
CA VAL A 304 -9.67 -8.05 -7.83
C VAL A 304 -8.69 -8.58 -8.87
N THR A 305 -7.97 -7.68 -9.54
CA THR A 305 -6.96 -8.02 -10.55
C THR A 305 -5.61 -7.41 -10.20
N ILE A 306 -4.53 -8.11 -10.59
CA ILE A 306 -3.17 -7.63 -10.38
C ILE A 306 -2.94 -6.40 -11.27
N GLY A 307 -2.38 -5.33 -10.71
CA GLY A 307 -2.02 -4.12 -11.44
C GLY A 307 -0.54 -4.08 -11.82
N SER A 308 -0.18 -3.12 -12.68
CA SER A 308 1.20 -2.95 -13.17
C SER A 308 2.20 -2.58 -12.06
N GLY A 309 1.76 -1.90 -11.01
CA GLY A 309 2.55 -1.56 -9.82
C GLY A 309 3.05 -2.80 -9.07
N PHE A 310 2.26 -3.87 -9.02
CA PHE A 310 2.69 -5.14 -8.43
C PHE A 310 3.79 -5.81 -9.26
N VAL A 311 3.64 -5.79 -10.60
CA VAL A 311 4.68 -6.28 -11.53
C VAL A 311 5.97 -5.48 -11.38
N ILE A 312 5.88 -4.16 -11.24
CA ILE A 312 7.02 -3.28 -10.97
C ILE A 312 7.67 -3.61 -9.63
N CYS A 313 6.89 -3.91 -8.59
CA CYS A 313 7.40 -4.36 -7.29
C CYS A 313 8.21 -5.67 -7.43
N CYS A 314 7.72 -6.64 -8.20
CA CYS A 314 8.45 -7.88 -8.50
C CYS A 314 9.75 -7.61 -9.27
N ALA A 315 9.70 -6.78 -10.31
CA ALA A 315 10.88 -6.41 -11.09
C ALA A 315 11.95 -5.71 -10.22
N ARG A 316 11.51 -4.81 -9.33
CA ARG A 316 12.37 -4.13 -8.35
C ARG A 316 13.04 -5.12 -7.41
N TYR A 317 12.28 -6.08 -6.88
CA TYR A 317 12.82 -7.13 -6.01
C TYR A 317 13.87 -8.00 -6.74
N MET A 318 13.62 -8.38 -7.99
CA MET A 318 14.60 -9.12 -8.81
C MET A 318 15.87 -8.32 -9.08
N LEU A 319 15.75 -7.04 -9.41
CA LEU A 319 16.92 -6.16 -9.57
C LEU A 319 17.75 -6.07 -8.29
N GLN A 320 17.08 -6.07 -7.14
CA GLN A 320 17.68 -5.97 -5.82
C GLN A 320 18.38 -7.26 -5.38
N LEU A 321 17.83 -8.42 -5.76
CA LEU A 321 18.50 -9.72 -5.63
C LEU A 321 19.79 -9.78 -6.44
N LEU A 322 19.80 -9.21 -7.66
CA LEU A 322 21.00 -9.13 -8.49
C LEU A 322 22.01 -8.09 -7.97
N PHE A 323 21.52 -7.00 -7.38
CA PHE A 323 22.36 -5.93 -6.83
C PHE A 323 23.20 -6.40 -5.63
N LEU A 324 22.62 -7.19 -4.72
CA LEU A 324 23.29 -7.65 -3.50
C LEU A 324 24.63 -8.39 -3.71
N PRO A 325 24.75 -9.42 -4.58
CA PRO A 325 26.04 -10.06 -4.81
C PRO A 325 27.06 -9.10 -5.44
N VAL A 326 26.61 -8.21 -6.34
CA VAL A 326 27.47 -7.21 -6.97
C VAL A 326 28.01 -6.21 -5.93
N THR A 327 27.19 -5.73 -4.99
CA THR A 327 27.65 -4.86 -3.89
C THR A 327 28.60 -5.57 -2.95
N PHE A 328 28.36 -6.84 -2.63
CA PHE A 328 29.24 -7.61 -1.74
C PHE A 328 30.60 -7.89 -2.37
N LEU A 329 30.63 -8.27 -3.66
CA LEU A 329 31.89 -8.48 -4.40
C LEU A 329 32.70 -7.19 -4.48
N THR A 330 32.06 -6.08 -4.83
CA THR A 330 32.72 -4.77 -4.91
C THR A 330 33.20 -4.29 -3.56
N ALA A 331 32.37 -4.37 -2.51
CA ALA A 331 32.75 -4.01 -1.15
C ALA A 331 33.94 -4.85 -0.63
N ASN A 332 33.95 -6.16 -0.91
CA ASN A 332 35.06 -7.04 -0.53
C ASN A 332 36.36 -6.67 -1.26
N HIS A 333 36.30 -6.43 -2.57
CA HIS A 333 37.46 -6.05 -3.37
C HIS A 333 38.11 -4.74 -2.89
N TYR A 334 37.30 -3.76 -2.51
CA TYR A 334 37.79 -2.46 -2.06
C TYR A 334 38.05 -2.35 -0.54
N SER A 335 37.59 -3.31 0.25
CA SER A 335 37.91 -3.38 1.68
C SER A 335 39.41 -3.51 1.95
N ILE A 336 39.88 -2.91 3.05
CA ILE A 336 41.26 -3.11 3.53
C ILE A 336 41.29 -4.49 4.22
N ARG A 337 41.97 -5.48 3.63
CA ARG A 337 42.29 -6.74 4.34
C ARG A 337 43.20 -6.40 5.53
N ARG A 338 42.76 -6.71 6.74
CA ARG A 338 43.67 -6.82 7.90
C ARG A 338 44.70 -7.88 7.53
N LYS A 339 45.99 -7.54 7.46
CA LYS A 339 47.02 -8.56 7.62
C LYS A 339 46.83 -9.14 9.02
N PRO A 340 46.76 -10.47 9.21
CA PRO A 340 46.86 -11.03 10.55
C PRO A 340 48.19 -10.55 11.15
N LYS A 341 48.14 -10.05 12.39
CA LYS A 341 49.32 -9.75 13.18
C LYS A 341 50.05 -11.08 13.31
N LYS A 342 51.21 -11.22 12.67
CA LYS A 342 52.09 -12.37 12.88
C LYS A 342 52.66 -12.13 14.28
N ASP A 343 52.28 -12.97 15.23
CA ASP A 343 52.82 -12.91 16.58
C ASP A 343 54.34 -12.97 16.48
N SER A 344 54.95 -11.88 16.89
CA SER A 344 56.37 -11.77 17.19
C SER A 344 56.52 -12.20 18.65
N ASP A 345 56.52 -13.51 18.87
CA ASP A 345 56.96 -14.16 20.11
C ASP A 345 57.63 -15.47 19.71
N ASP A 346 58.85 -15.35 19.15
CA ASP A 346 59.81 -16.45 19.05
C ASP A 346 61.20 -15.83 18.84
N ALA A 347 61.77 -15.34 19.94
CA ALA A 347 63.21 -15.24 20.13
C ALA A 347 63.51 -15.05 21.63
N SER A 348 64.34 -15.96 22.15
CA SER A 348 65.07 -15.91 23.42
C SER A 348 64.40 -16.45 24.69
N VAL A 349 64.07 -17.74 24.71
CA VAL A 349 64.53 -18.63 25.80
C VAL A 349 64.80 -20.00 25.19
N ASP A 350 66.06 -20.29 24.83
CA ASP A 350 66.47 -21.67 24.65
C ASP A 350 67.88 -21.90 25.19
N SER A 351 67.96 -22.99 25.96
CA SER A 351 69.14 -23.77 26.36
C SER A 351 70.36 -23.06 26.99
N MET A 352 70.45 -23.12 28.32
CA MET A 352 71.74 -23.15 29.01
C MET A 352 71.81 -24.44 29.82
N GLY A 353 72.59 -25.41 29.33
CA GLY A 353 72.82 -26.69 29.99
C GLY A 353 73.46 -27.73 29.05
N LYS A 354 74.79 -27.71 28.95
CA LYS A 354 75.68 -28.89 29.13
C LYS A 354 77.16 -28.56 28.84
N ASP A 355 77.94 -28.65 29.92
CA ASP A 355 79.19 -29.43 30.14
C ASP A 355 80.46 -29.26 29.26
N ASP A 356 81.59 -29.24 29.98
CA ASP A 356 82.97 -29.67 29.68
C ASP A 356 83.88 -28.84 28.74
N LEU A 357 84.80 -28.05 29.34
CA LEU A 357 86.24 -28.36 29.45
C LEU A 357 86.95 -27.49 30.50
#